data_AF-A0A960DYG2-F1
#
_entry.id   AF-A0A960DYG2-F1
#
_cell.length_a   1.000
_cell.length_b   1.000
_cell.length_c   1.000
_cell.angle_alpha   90.00
_cell.angle_beta   90.00
_cell.angle_gamma   90.00
#
_symmetry.space_group_name_H-M   'P 1'
#
loop_
_entity.id
_entity.type
_entity.pdbx_description
1 polymer ?
#
loop_
_entity_poly.entity_id
_entity_poly.type
_entity_poly.pdbx_seq_one_letter_code
_entity_poly.pdbx_strand_id
1 'polypeptide(L)'
;YAEIEARHANDRAFVAAIEDQVGPDAQIFQLPVIEFPEAQPVGRMEDYDLLRGYLADPDGSLSWSYGSIKGRPDSGWQFTLRDRIGPIGALPALLGLGFDGIWIDTYGYVDNPDEVDQIVEAVGVEPLVSDDGRFLFLDLTDFARRTAMTDEELRQAAIDLLGVTPPEGTP
;
A
#
# COMPACT_ATOMS: atom_id res chain seq x y z
N TYR A 1 -2.71 -25.43 13.78
CA TYR A 1 -1.35 -25.06 14.19
C TYR A 1 -0.41 -24.98 13.00
N ALA A 2 -0.16 -26.07 12.26
CA ALA A 2 0.73 -26.03 11.09
C ALA A 2 0.34 -25.01 10.00
N GLU A 3 -0.95 -24.87 9.69
CA GLU A 3 -1.44 -23.90 8.68
C GLU A 3 -1.21 -22.44 9.10
N ILE A 4 -1.39 -22.12 10.39
CA ILE A 4 -1.16 -20.77 10.92
C ILE A 4 0.34 -20.44 10.87
N GLU A 5 1.19 -21.41 11.24
CA GLU A 5 2.64 -21.26 11.18
C GLU A 5 3.13 -21.08 9.75
N ALA A 6 2.62 -21.88 8.80
CA ALA A 6 2.93 -21.76 7.39
C ALA A 6 2.52 -20.39 6.84
N ARG A 7 1.34 -19.89 7.20
CA ARG A 7 0.88 -18.54 6.85
C ARG A 7 1.83 -17.46 7.36
N HIS A 8 2.21 -17.53 8.64
CA HIS A 8 3.13 -16.54 9.21
C HIS A 8 4.54 -16.64 8.58
N ALA A 9 4.97 -17.84 8.16
CA ALA A 9 6.23 -18.02 7.47
C ALA A 9 6.19 -17.42 6.05
N ASN A 10 5.09 -17.61 5.31
CA ASN A 10 4.84 -16.97 4.02
C ASN A 10 4.89 -15.44 4.15
N ASP A 11 4.23 -14.88 5.17
CA ASP A 11 4.19 -13.43 5.37
C ASP A 11 5.58 -12.85 5.66
N ARG A 12 6.35 -13.50 6.53
CA ARG A 12 7.73 -13.09 6.83
C ARG A 12 8.64 -13.20 5.61
N ALA A 13 8.51 -14.27 4.83
CA ALA A 13 9.31 -14.43 3.62
C ALA A 13 8.98 -13.34 2.58
N PHE A 14 7.70 -13.01 2.44
CA PHE A 14 7.24 -11.97 1.54
C PHE A 14 7.71 -10.57 2.00
N VAL A 15 7.55 -10.23 3.28
CA VAL A 15 8.04 -8.96 3.83
C VAL A 15 9.56 -8.83 3.70
N ALA A 16 10.32 -9.90 3.99
CA ALA A 16 11.77 -9.87 3.81
C ALA A 16 12.17 -9.61 2.34
N ALA A 17 11.43 -10.18 1.38
CA ALA A 17 11.67 -9.89 -0.04
C ALA A 17 11.36 -8.44 -0.42
N ILE A 18 10.34 -7.83 0.21
CA ILE A 18 10.05 -6.40 0.05
C ILE A 18 11.21 -5.57 0.61
N GLU A 19 11.65 -5.85 1.84
CA GLU A 19 12.77 -5.16 2.50
C GLU A 19 14.06 -5.23 1.67
N ASP A 20 14.37 -6.40 1.09
CA ASP A 20 15.51 -6.58 0.20
C ASP A 20 15.41 -5.75 -1.09
N GLN A 21 14.18 -5.49 -1.56
CA GLN A 21 13.93 -4.73 -2.79
C GLN A 21 13.97 -3.21 -2.56
N VAL A 22 13.29 -2.69 -1.54
CA VAL A 22 13.18 -1.23 -1.33
C VAL A 22 14.11 -0.68 -0.26
N GLY A 23 14.73 -1.53 0.55
CA GLY A 23 15.58 -1.13 1.67
C GLY A 23 14.81 -0.71 2.93
N PRO A 24 15.54 -0.38 4.00
CA PRO A 24 14.93 0.05 5.26
C PRO A 24 14.30 1.45 5.16
N ASP A 25 13.43 1.76 6.11
CA ASP A 25 12.66 3.00 6.28
C ASP A 25 11.62 3.28 5.18
N ALA A 26 11.45 2.36 4.22
CA ALA A 26 10.51 2.50 3.13
C ALA A 26 9.05 2.56 3.62
N GLN A 27 8.25 3.42 2.98
CA GLN A 27 6.85 3.64 3.30
C GLN A 27 5.95 2.84 2.34
N ILE A 28 5.18 1.91 2.88
CA ILE A 28 4.33 0.99 2.13
C ILE A 28 2.86 1.38 2.26
N PHE A 29 2.23 1.73 1.15
CA PHE A 29 0.80 1.97 1.08
C PHE A 29 0.05 0.64 0.92
N GLN A 30 -1.00 0.43 1.69
CA GLN A 30 -1.76 -0.83 1.71
C GLN A 30 -3.13 -0.69 1.04
N LEU A 31 -3.41 -1.63 0.14
CA LEU A 31 -4.67 -1.78 -0.58
C LEU A 31 -5.31 -3.16 -0.29
N PRO A 32 -6.65 -3.25 -0.24
CA PRO A 32 -7.59 -2.14 -0.34
C PRO A 32 -7.60 -1.26 0.92
N VAL A 33 -8.12 -0.04 0.80
CA VAL A 33 -8.33 0.84 1.96
C VAL A 33 -9.55 0.35 2.76
N ILE A 34 -9.32 -0.07 4.00
CA ILE A 34 -10.37 -0.58 4.90
C ILE A 34 -10.57 0.36 6.09
N GLU A 35 -11.84 0.59 6.44
CA GLU A 35 -12.22 1.35 7.64
C GLU A 35 -11.80 0.61 8.92
N PHE A 36 -11.33 1.35 9.91
CA PHE A 36 -10.97 0.81 11.22
C PHE A 36 -11.79 1.55 12.29
N PRO A 37 -12.36 0.88 13.32
CA PRO A 37 -12.19 -0.53 13.69
C PRO A 37 -13.25 -1.51 13.15
N GLU A 38 -14.31 -1.03 12.50
CA GLU A 38 -15.42 -1.85 11.99
C GLU A 38 -15.62 -1.54 10.50
N ALA A 39 -15.26 -2.47 9.63
CA ALA A 39 -15.63 -2.44 8.22
C ALA A 39 -16.55 -3.62 7.91
N GLN A 40 -17.41 -3.48 6.89
CA GLN A 40 -17.99 -4.69 6.30
C GLN A 40 -16.86 -5.53 5.70
N PRO A 41 -16.98 -6.87 5.69
CA PRO A 41 -15.99 -7.72 5.04
C PRO A 41 -15.71 -7.26 3.62
N VAL A 42 -14.44 -6.97 3.31
CA VAL A 42 -14.01 -6.60 1.96
C VAL A 42 -13.57 -7.88 1.26
N GLY A 43 -14.43 -8.37 0.37
CA GLY A 43 -14.20 -9.63 -0.33
C GLY A 43 -14.04 -10.82 0.62
N ARG A 44 -12.86 -11.45 0.61
CA ARG A 44 -12.49 -12.57 1.48
C ARG A 44 -11.55 -12.19 2.62
N MET A 45 -11.28 -10.90 2.83
CA MET A 45 -10.41 -10.45 3.90
C MET A 45 -11.05 -10.68 5.26
N GLU A 46 -10.23 -11.13 6.22
CA GLU A 46 -10.56 -11.21 7.63
C GLU A 46 -10.22 -9.88 8.32
N ASP A 47 -10.84 -9.64 9.47
CA ASP A 47 -10.49 -8.50 10.31
C ASP A 47 -8.98 -8.52 10.60
N TYR A 48 -8.34 -7.34 10.52
CA TYR A 48 -6.92 -7.14 10.79
C TYR A 48 -5.94 -7.82 9.83
N ASP A 49 -6.38 -8.33 8.67
CA ASP A 49 -5.45 -8.89 7.67
C ASP A 49 -4.37 -7.88 7.23
N LEU A 50 -4.70 -6.59 7.19
CA LEU A 50 -3.74 -5.53 6.89
C LEU A 50 -2.69 -5.31 8.01
N LEU A 51 -2.88 -5.85 9.23
CA LEU A 51 -1.83 -5.88 10.26
C LEU A 51 -0.74 -6.92 9.97
N ARG A 52 -0.94 -7.84 9.01
CA ARG A 52 0.02 -8.91 8.74
C ARG A 52 1.38 -8.39 8.28
N GLY A 53 1.43 -7.26 7.56
CA GLY A 53 2.68 -6.58 7.22
C GLY A 53 3.49 -6.23 8.47
N TYR A 54 2.88 -5.53 9.43
CA TYR A 54 3.51 -5.19 10.71
C TYR A 54 3.96 -6.42 11.53
N LEU A 55 3.20 -7.51 11.51
CA LEU A 55 3.54 -8.72 12.25
C LEU A 55 4.70 -9.50 11.60
N ALA A 56 4.87 -9.33 10.28
CA ALA A 56 5.90 -9.98 9.50
C ALA A 56 7.19 -9.13 9.37
N ASP A 57 7.16 -7.87 9.80
CA ASP A 57 8.29 -6.94 9.96
C ASP A 57 8.66 -6.80 11.46
N PRO A 58 9.40 -7.78 12.04
CA PRO A 58 9.69 -7.79 13.47
C PRO A 58 10.66 -6.69 13.92
N ASP A 59 11.50 -6.20 13.02
CA ASP A 59 12.49 -5.17 13.32
C ASP A 59 11.92 -3.75 13.11
N GLY A 60 10.71 -3.64 12.54
CA GLY A 60 10.03 -2.38 12.27
C GLY A 60 10.76 -1.55 11.24
N SER A 61 11.37 -2.21 10.27
CA SER A 61 12.21 -1.58 9.24
C SER A 61 11.38 -0.88 8.18
N LEU A 62 10.11 -1.28 8.01
CA LEU A 62 9.17 -0.68 7.09
C LEU A 62 8.09 0.10 7.84
N SER A 63 7.57 1.13 7.19
CA SER A 63 6.37 1.85 7.66
C SER A 63 5.19 1.49 6.78
N TRP A 64 4.01 1.40 7.39
CA TRP A 64 2.82 0.85 6.75
C TRP A 64 1.64 1.82 6.92
N SER A 65 0.76 1.91 5.93
CA SER A 65 -0.33 2.90 5.94
C SER A 65 -1.56 2.48 6.74
N TYR A 66 -1.81 1.19 6.99
CA TYR A 66 -3.01 0.73 7.68
C TYR A 66 -3.00 1.09 9.17
N GLY A 67 -4.15 1.44 9.76
CA GLY A 67 -4.22 1.79 11.19
C GLY A 67 -3.63 3.16 11.56
N SER A 68 -2.97 3.87 10.64
CA SER A 68 -2.56 5.29 10.78
C SER A 68 -3.74 6.27 10.96
N ILE A 69 -4.97 5.77 10.81
CA ILE A 69 -6.27 6.48 10.89
C ILE A 69 -6.60 6.96 12.33
N LYS A 70 -5.97 6.42 13.38
CA LYS A 70 -6.34 6.77 14.77
C LYS A 70 -5.73 8.11 15.21
N GLY A 71 -6.56 9.16 15.23
CA GLY A 71 -6.33 10.37 16.03
C GLY A 71 -5.68 11.57 15.34
N ARG A 72 -5.52 11.55 14.01
CA ARG A 72 -5.11 12.74 13.25
C ARG A 72 -6.31 13.33 12.48
N PRO A 73 -6.48 14.67 12.44
CA PRO A 73 -7.53 15.34 11.65
C PRO A 73 -7.54 14.98 10.15
N ASP A 74 -6.43 14.44 9.64
CA ASP A 74 -6.18 14.18 8.22
C ASP A 74 -6.56 12.75 7.76
N SER A 75 -7.21 11.93 8.58
CA SER A 75 -7.44 10.49 8.28
C SER A 75 -8.42 10.18 7.14
N GLY A 76 -9.11 11.18 6.58
CA GLY A 76 -10.11 11.00 5.52
C GLY A 76 -9.54 10.82 4.11
N TRP A 77 -8.24 11.08 3.91
CA TRP A 77 -7.66 11.10 2.57
C TRP A 77 -7.62 9.72 1.91
N GLN A 78 -7.40 8.65 2.69
CA GLN A 78 -7.40 7.29 2.16
C GLN A 78 -8.80 6.89 1.67
N PHE A 79 -9.86 7.39 2.31
CA PHE A 79 -11.23 7.23 1.80
C PHE A 79 -11.50 8.09 0.58
N THR A 80 -10.91 9.28 0.49
CA THR A 80 -10.96 10.08 -0.76
C THR A 80 -10.27 9.35 -1.90
N LEU A 81 -9.11 8.74 -1.64
CA LEU A 81 -8.41 7.86 -2.58
C LEU A 81 -9.33 6.70 -3.01
N ARG A 82 -9.91 5.96 -2.05
CA ARG A 82 -10.80 4.82 -2.31
C ARG A 82 -12.05 5.21 -3.10
N ASP A 83 -12.78 6.22 -2.64
CA ASP A 83 -14.17 6.48 -3.05
C ASP A 83 -14.29 7.47 -4.22
N ARG A 84 -13.22 8.22 -4.53
CA ARG A 84 -13.29 9.31 -5.53
C ARG A 84 -12.17 9.29 -6.57
N ILE A 85 -10.93 9.04 -6.14
CA ILE A 85 -9.76 9.17 -7.02
C ILE A 85 -9.40 7.84 -7.68
N GLY A 86 -9.54 6.74 -6.94
CA GLY A 86 -9.06 5.41 -7.30
C GLY A 86 -7.55 5.24 -7.09
N PRO A 87 -7.06 4.00 -6.91
CA PRO A 87 -5.64 3.72 -6.68
C PRO A 87 -4.72 4.24 -7.79
N ILE A 88 -5.12 4.07 -9.06
CA ILE A 88 -4.33 4.51 -10.22
C ILE A 88 -4.23 6.04 -10.29
N GLY A 89 -5.35 6.74 -10.08
CA GLY A 89 -5.37 8.21 -10.13
C GLY A 89 -4.58 8.85 -8.99
N ALA A 90 -4.42 8.14 -7.88
CA ALA A 90 -3.70 8.63 -6.70
C ALA A 90 -2.20 8.36 -6.72
N LEU A 91 -1.65 7.64 -7.72
CA LEU A 91 -0.21 7.30 -7.76
C LEU A 91 0.73 8.52 -7.59
N PRO A 92 0.53 9.68 -8.26
CA PRO A 92 1.38 10.84 -8.03
C PRO A 92 1.28 11.40 -6.61
N ALA A 93 0.07 11.37 -6.03
CA ALA A 93 -0.15 11.81 -4.66
C ALA A 93 0.49 10.87 -3.64
N LEU A 94 0.46 9.55 -3.88
CA LEU A 94 1.14 8.58 -3.03
C LEU A 94 2.65 8.80 -3.02
N LEU A 95 3.26 9.05 -4.18
CA LEU A 95 4.68 9.44 -4.26
C LEU A 95 4.95 10.74 -3.49
N GLY A 96 4.12 11.78 -3.65
CA GLY A 96 4.28 13.05 -2.93
C GLY A 96 4.11 12.93 -1.42
N LEU A 97 3.32 11.95 -0.96
CA LEU A 97 3.22 11.59 0.47
C LEU A 97 4.41 10.76 0.97
N GLY A 98 5.35 10.41 0.08
CA GLY A 98 6.57 9.67 0.40
C GLY A 98 6.39 8.15 0.40
N PHE A 99 5.36 7.60 -0.25
CA PHE A 99 5.23 6.14 -0.38
C PHE A 99 6.17 5.58 -1.45
N ASP A 100 6.94 4.58 -1.07
CA ASP A 100 7.93 3.89 -1.91
C ASP A 100 7.33 2.64 -2.60
N GLY A 101 6.26 2.09 -2.03
CA GLY A 101 5.65 0.87 -2.54
C GLY A 101 4.17 0.72 -2.21
N ILE A 102 3.52 -0.18 -2.95
CA ILE A 102 2.11 -0.56 -2.74
C ILE A 102 2.04 -2.05 -2.43
N TRP A 103 1.49 -2.39 -1.27
CA TRP A 103 1.05 -3.73 -0.92
C TRP A 103 -0.42 -3.90 -1.31
N ILE A 104 -0.75 -5.00 -2.00
CA ILE A 104 -2.12 -5.35 -2.38
C ILE A 104 -2.49 -6.70 -1.77
N ASP A 105 -3.58 -6.75 -1.00
CA ASP A 105 -4.24 -7.99 -0.62
C ASP A 105 -5.34 -8.37 -1.62
N THR A 106 -5.06 -9.36 -2.47
CA THR A 106 -5.98 -9.80 -3.53
C THR A 106 -7.31 -10.33 -3.01
N TYR A 107 -7.38 -10.73 -1.73
CA TYR A 107 -8.65 -11.17 -1.13
C TYR A 107 -9.66 -10.02 -1.06
N GLY A 108 -9.20 -8.77 -1.06
CA GLY A 108 -10.04 -7.58 -1.11
C GLY A 108 -10.68 -7.32 -2.48
N TYR A 109 -10.18 -7.96 -3.54
CA TYR A 109 -10.54 -7.68 -4.93
C TYR A 109 -11.29 -8.83 -5.61
N VAL A 110 -11.83 -9.79 -4.85
CA VAL A 110 -12.47 -10.99 -5.42
C VAL A 110 -13.68 -10.69 -6.31
N ASP A 111 -14.37 -9.56 -6.08
CA ASP A 111 -15.51 -9.11 -6.89
C ASP A 111 -15.07 -8.30 -8.12
N ASN A 112 -13.82 -7.82 -8.14
CA ASN A 112 -13.24 -7.02 -9.22
C ASN A 112 -11.72 -7.31 -9.40
N PRO A 113 -11.34 -8.53 -9.78
CA PRO A 113 -9.93 -8.92 -9.87
C PRO A 113 -9.16 -8.11 -10.94
N ASP A 114 -9.86 -7.67 -12.00
CA ASP A 114 -9.29 -6.85 -13.07
C ASP A 114 -8.71 -5.52 -12.57
N GLU A 115 -9.19 -5.00 -11.43
CA GLU A 115 -8.64 -3.77 -10.83
C GLU A 115 -7.20 -3.97 -10.35
N VAL A 116 -6.85 -5.15 -9.84
CA VAL A 116 -5.46 -5.47 -9.46
C VAL A 116 -4.57 -5.43 -10.70
N ASP A 117 -5.00 -6.08 -11.79
CA ASP A 117 -4.24 -6.10 -13.04
C ASP A 117 -4.05 -4.69 -13.62
N GLN A 118 -5.09 -3.84 -13.56
CA GLN A 118 -5.02 -2.45 -13.99
C GLN A 118 -4.05 -1.62 -13.15
N ILE A 119 -4.00 -1.85 -11.82
CA ILE A 119 -3.04 -1.18 -10.94
C ILE A 119 -1.62 -1.62 -11.30
N VAL A 120 -1.38 -2.93 -11.46
CA VAL A 120 -0.07 -3.47 -11.87
C VAL A 120 0.37 -2.88 -13.21
N GLU A 121 -0.52 -2.84 -14.21
CA GLU A 121 -0.24 -2.27 -15.53
C GLU A 121 0.09 -0.77 -15.44
N ALA A 122 -0.68 0.00 -14.64
CA ALA A 122 -0.46 1.42 -14.46
C ALA A 122 0.88 1.73 -13.77
N VAL A 123 1.24 0.96 -12.73
CA VAL A 123 2.56 1.07 -12.08
C VAL A 123 3.66 0.58 -13.00
N GLY A 124 3.37 -0.35 -13.91
CA GLY A 124 4.26 -0.80 -14.98
C GLY A 124 5.50 -1.55 -14.49
N VAL A 125 5.34 -2.34 -13.43
CA VAL A 125 6.38 -3.20 -12.84
C VAL A 125 5.91 -4.65 -12.79
N GLU A 126 6.86 -5.59 -12.78
CA GLU A 126 6.54 -6.97 -12.41
C GLU A 126 6.36 -7.04 -10.89
N PRO A 127 5.19 -7.46 -10.37
CA PRO A 127 4.96 -7.49 -8.94
C PRO A 127 5.81 -8.58 -8.27
N LEU A 128 6.29 -8.31 -7.05
CA LEU A 128 6.57 -9.42 -6.14
C LEU A 128 5.26 -10.04 -5.72
N VAL A 129 5.23 -11.36 -5.65
CA VAL A 129 4.03 -12.14 -5.28
C VAL A 129 4.40 -13.06 -4.12
N SER A 130 3.55 -13.13 -3.09
CA SER A 130 3.73 -14.10 -2.00
C SER A 130 3.61 -15.55 -2.50
N ASP A 131 4.20 -16.51 -1.80
CA ASP A 131 4.22 -17.92 -2.25
C ASP A 131 2.80 -18.50 -2.40
N ASP A 132 1.86 -18.03 -1.58
CA ASP A 132 0.44 -18.40 -1.64
C ASP A 132 -0.37 -17.61 -2.67
N GLY A 133 0.24 -16.66 -3.38
CA GLY A 133 -0.38 -15.83 -4.42
C GLY A 133 -1.32 -14.76 -3.90
N ARG A 134 -1.45 -14.60 -2.57
CA ARG A 134 -2.42 -13.69 -1.97
C ARG A 134 -1.97 -12.24 -2.03
N PHE A 135 -0.70 -11.97 -1.75
CA PHE A 135 -0.18 -10.63 -1.63
C PHE A 135 0.69 -10.27 -2.83
N LEU A 136 0.50 -9.04 -3.31
CA LEU A 136 1.35 -8.43 -4.32
C LEU A 136 2.03 -7.22 -3.73
N PHE A 137 3.26 -6.98 -4.18
CA PHE A 137 3.99 -5.75 -3.88
C PHE A 137 4.47 -5.10 -5.17
N LEU A 138 4.22 -3.79 -5.26
CA LEU A 138 4.62 -2.94 -6.37
C LEU A 138 5.59 -1.89 -5.87
N ASP A 139 6.81 -1.92 -6.38
CA ASP A 139 7.82 -0.91 -6.12
C ASP A 139 7.57 0.32 -7.00
N LEU A 140 7.42 1.48 -6.37
CA LEU A 140 7.13 2.74 -7.06
C LEU A 140 8.39 3.47 -7.53
N THR A 141 9.60 2.99 -7.24
CA THR A 141 10.87 3.66 -7.60
C THR A 141 11.02 3.84 -9.11
N ASP A 142 10.67 2.83 -9.90
CA ASP A 142 10.69 2.92 -11.36
C ASP A 142 9.54 3.78 -11.90
N PHE A 143 8.37 3.70 -11.27
CA PHE A 143 7.23 4.54 -11.62
C PHE A 143 7.56 6.03 -11.42
N ALA A 144 8.09 6.41 -10.25
CA ALA A 144 8.51 7.77 -9.92
C ALA A 144 9.53 8.33 -10.94
N ARG A 145 10.50 7.52 -11.35
CA ARG A 145 11.48 7.92 -12.38
C ARG A 145 10.85 8.15 -13.75
N ARG A 146 9.80 7.40 -14.12
CA ARG A 146 9.14 7.50 -15.43
C ARG A 146 8.15 8.65 -15.54
N THR A 147 7.52 9.08 -14.44
CA THR A 147 6.58 10.22 -14.49
C THR A 147 7.27 11.54 -14.82
N ALA A 148 8.58 11.64 -14.50
CA ALA A 148 9.40 12.86 -14.66
C ALA A 148 8.81 14.09 -13.96
N MET A 149 7.91 13.88 -12.99
CA MET A 149 7.38 14.93 -12.14
C MET A 149 8.46 15.35 -11.15
N THR A 150 8.51 16.65 -10.87
CA THR A 150 9.33 17.19 -9.79
C THR A 150 8.70 16.86 -8.44
N ASP A 151 9.56 16.78 -7.43
CA ASP A 151 9.24 16.79 -6.00
C ASP A 151 8.04 17.73 -5.68
N GLU A 152 8.15 19.02 -6.07
CA GLU A 152 7.07 19.99 -5.87
C GLU A 152 5.74 19.61 -6.53
N GLU A 153 5.77 19.05 -7.75
CA GLU A 153 4.55 18.62 -8.46
C GLU A 153 3.91 17.40 -7.79
N LEU A 154 4.71 16.46 -7.29
CA LEU A 154 4.22 15.30 -6.53
C LEU A 154 3.58 15.74 -5.21
N ARG A 155 4.24 16.66 -4.50
CA ARG A 155 3.69 17.26 -3.27
C ARG A 155 2.39 18.01 -3.54
N GLN A 156 2.32 18.76 -4.62
CA GLN A 156 1.11 19.48 -5.00
C GLN A 156 -0.01 18.50 -5.40
N ALA A 157 0.31 17.38 -6.05
CA ALA A 157 -0.68 16.34 -6.36
C ALA A 157 -1.33 15.75 -5.10
N ALA A 158 -0.59 15.57 -4.02
CA ALA A 158 -1.16 15.15 -2.73
C ALA A 158 -2.17 16.15 -2.16
N ILE A 159 -1.89 17.45 -2.31
CA ILE A 159 -2.81 18.52 -1.89
C ILE A 159 -4.05 18.54 -2.79
N ASP A 160 -3.86 18.51 -4.11
CA ASP A 160 -4.93 18.69 -5.08
C ASP A 160 -5.88 17.48 -5.15
N LEU A 161 -5.33 16.26 -5.08
CA LEU A 161 -6.10 15.03 -5.22
C LEU A 161 -6.66 14.53 -3.89
N LEU A 162 -5.88 14.66 -2.81
CA LEU A 162 -6.19 14.04 -1.52
C LEU A 162 -6.46 15.05 -0.41
N GLY A 163 -6.17 16.33 -0.62
CA GLY A 163 -6.36 17.38 0.38
C GLY A 163 -5.38 17.28 1.56
N VAL A 164 -4.25 16.59 1.37
CA VAL A 164 -3.27 16.33 2.43
C VAL A 164 -2.01 17.12 2.15
N THR A 165 -1.51 17.82 3.18
CA THR A 165 -0.19 18.43 3.14
C THR A 165 0.87 17.35 3.36
N PRO A 166 1.79 17.12 2.40
CA PRO A 166 2.85 16.14 2.60
C PRO A 166 3.79 16.52 3.74
N PRO A 167 4.37 15.52 4.46
CA PRO A 167 5.38 15.77 5.48
C PRO A 167 6.58 16.56 4.93
N GLU A 168 7.32 17.22 5.82
CA GLU A 168 8.59 17.85 5.42
C GLU A 168 9.61 16.77 5.04
N GLY A 169 10.30 16.96 3.91
CA GLY A 169 11.36 16.06 3.46
C GLY A 169 10.90 14.81 2.71
N THR A 170 9.60 14.62 2.47
CA THR A 170 9.14 13.75 1.38
C THR A 170 9.49 14.40 0.03
N PRO A 171 9.67 13.61 -1.05
CA PRO A 171 9.76 14.16 -2.40
C PRO A 171 8.66 15.20 -2.59
#